data_AF-A0A2E6EJ09-F1
#
_entry.id   AF-A0A2E6EJ09-F1
#
_cell.length_a   1.000
_cell.length_b   1.000
_cell.length_c   1.000
_cell.angle_alpha   90.00
_cell.angle_beta   90.00
_cell.angle_gamma   90.00
#
_symmetry.space_group_name_H-M   'P 1'
#
loop_
_entity.id
_entity.type
_entity.pdbx_description
1 polymer ?
#
loop_
_entity_poly.entity_id
_entity_poly.type
_entity_poly.pdbx_seq_one_letter_code
_entity_poly.pdbx_strand_id
1 'polypeptide(L)'
;MATSNSASDQGLTLASQALVALLFVAVFMLPSTGQAQYKDPAEQFGPELRRLIDPLDQSPFEARTVLSTNGLGGYDSDGCSYARGPQPRSFAIATSPTTGFSAPIGRFPAVLTEAEKKRVRLVIAEFGSLQQILAMPASGGYEIAAAIAGSLGASAYDIGELYLQGAWTVRDTIVGFLPGLQGAGDTWRKMGEVSRLAQQQVDPAPRTRALFDLARISHRGGFFYERESFLKLLSTVPDAGLNAVEKRAEFRRRVALEQRLLQRAREQFERGVQAGQGSAADRSYYLYLVGDIDRRQGRFEAAQRAFAAVVKDSATAEEVRVLVEDIQAVLKVQERQQVQSSDGGEGL
;
A
#
# COMPACT_ATOMS: atom_id res chain seq x y z
N MET A 1 2.26 -71.80 27.47
CA MET A 1 2.15 -71.23 28.83
C MET A 1 3.54 -71.20 29.45
N ALA A 2 4.18 -70.04 29.50
CA ALA A 2 5.31 -69.71 30.36
C ALA A 2 5.60 -68.20 30.22
N THR A 3 5.85 -67.58 31.38
CA THR A 3 6.09 -66.17 31.71
C THR A 3 7.52 -65.70 31.43
N SER A 4 7.73 -64.39 31.16
CA SER A 4 8.58 -63.54 32.05
C SER A 4 8.59 -62.04 31.69
N ASN A 5 8.26 -61.25 32.71
CA ASN A 5 8.43 -59.81 32.94
C ASN A 5 9.81 -59.19 32.65
N SER A 6 9.84 -57.89 32.32
CA SER A 6 10.50 -56.81 33.10
C SER A 6 10.09 -55.45 32.50
N ALA A 7 9.26 -54.60 33.11
CA ALA A 7 9.55 -53.73 34.26
C ALA A 7 10.81 -52.87 34.08
N SER A 8 10.63 -51.62 33.65
CA SER A 8 11.53 -50.50 33.98
C SER A 8 10.73 -49.20 33.97
N ASP A 9 10.13 -48.92 35.11
CA ASP A 9 9.68 -47.59 35.51
C ASP A 9 10.71 -47.00 36.48
N GLN A 10 10.81 -45.68 36.44
CA GLN A 10 11.35 -44.75 37.45
C GLN A 10 12.86 -44.46 37.50
N GLY A 11 13.16 -43.16 37.29
CA GLY A 11 14.44 -42.56 37.63
C GLY A 11 14.58 -41.06 37.36
N LEU A 12 13.51 -40.26 37.30
CA LEU A 12 13.68 -38.80 37.40
C LEU A 12 13.84 -38.46 38.88
N THR A 13 15.09 -38.18 39.25
CA THR A 13 15.52 -37.91 40.62
C THR A 13 14.84 -36.65 41.17
N LEU A 14 14.62 -36.59 42.48
CA LEU A 14 14.08 -35.41 43.20
C LEU A 14 14.82 -34.09 42.87
N ALA A 15 16.08 -34.16 42.44
CA ALA A 15 16.85 -33.01 41.97
C ALA A 15 16.32 -32.41 40.65
N SER A 16 15.75 -33.23 39.76
CA SER A 16 15.22 -32.80 38.46
C SER A 16 13.87 -32.07 38.59
N GLN A 17 13.03 -32.45 39.55
CA GLN A 17 11.77 -31.78 39.81
C GLN A 17 11.95 -30.43 40.53
N ALA A 18 12.96 -30.32 41.40
CA ALA A 18 13.32 -29.04 42.04
C ALA A 18 13.88 -28.02 41.02
N LEU A 19 14.63 -28.46 40.00
CA LEU A 19 15.19 -27.58 38.98
C LEU A 19 14.12 -26.99 38.04
N VAL A 20 13.08 -27.78 37.70
CA VAL A 20 11.97 -27.32 36.86
C VAL A 20 11.04 -26.35 37.62
N ALA A 21 10.84 -26.56 38.93
CA ALA A 21 10.07 -25.64 39.76
C ALA A 21 10.80 -24.30 40.00
N LEU A 22 12.12 -24.31 40.16
CA LEU A 22 12.94 -23.08 40.29
C LEU A 22 13.03 -22.28 38.98
N LEU A 23 13.03 -22.96 37.82
CA LEU A 23 12.95 -22.28 36.53
C LEU A 23 11.58 -21.63 36.29
N PHE A 24 10.49 -22.21 36.79
CA PHE A 24 9.16 -21.59 36.68
C PHE A 24 8.98 -20.39 37.62
N VAL A 25 9.58 -20.38 38.81
CA VAL A 25 9.47 -19.23 39.73
C VAL A 25 10.41 -18.08 39.31
N ALA A 26 11.57 -18.36 38.70
CA ALA A 26 12.48 -17.32 38.22
C ALA A 26 11.96 -16.57 36.97
N VAL A 27 11.11 -17.20 36.15
CA VAL A 27 10.49 -16.54 34.98
C VAL A 27 9.37 -15.57 35.38
N PHE A 28 8.71 -15.77 36.53
CA PHE A 28 7.68 -14.86 37.05
C PHE A 28 8.20 -13.78 38.01
N MET A 29 9.50 -13.81 38.35
CA MET A 29 10.18 -12.81 39.19
C MET A 29 11.22 -11.99 38.40
N LEU A 30 11.14 -11.99 37.07
CA LEU A 30 11.74 -10.90 36.32
C LEU A 30 10.94 -9.64 36.69
N PRO A 31 11.56 -8.60 37.27
CA PRO A 31 10.89 -7.32 37.38
C PRO A 31 10.39 -6.99 35.99
N SER A 32 9.14 -6.54 35.88
CA SER A 32 8.61 -5.93 34.67
C SER A 32 9.50 -4.71 34.36
N THR A 33 10.62 -4.96 33.69
CA THR A 33 11.64 -3.97 33.35
C THR A 33 11.01 -3.07 32.32
N GLY A 34 10.44 -1.98 32.81
CA GLY A 34 9.87 -0.91 32.02
C GLY A 34 8.69 -1.36 31.16
N GLN A 35 7.51 -0.87 31.51
CA GLN A 35 6.77 -0.19 30.44
C GLN A 35 7.74 0.86 29.88
N ALA A 36 8.53 0.50 28.86
CA ALA A 36 9.14 1.48 28.01
C ALA A 36 7.96 2.37 27.61
N GLN A 37 7.94 3.60 28.12
CA GLN A 37 7.05 4.61 27.60
C GLN A 37 7.43 4.69 26.13
N TYR A 38 6.71 3.93 25.29
CA TYR A 38 6.75 4.10 23.86
C TYR A 38 6.28 5.52 23.68
N LYS A 39 7.25 6.44 23.56
CA LYS A 39 6.98 7.81 23.13
C LYS A 39 6.08 7.71 21.92
N ASP A 40 5.13 8.63 21.82
CA ASP A 40 4.25 8.68 20.65
C ASP A 40 5.15 8.60 19.41
N PRO A 41 4.95 7.62 18.50
CA PRO A 41 5.75 7.52 17.29
C PRO A 41 5.84 8.86 16.52
N ALA A 42 4.86 9.75 16.66
CA ALA A 42 4.92 11.10 16.12
C ALA A 42 6.04 11.98 16.72
N GLU A 43 6.40 11.80 17.99
CA GLU A 43 7.51 12.52 18.65
C GLU A 43 8.88 11.97 18.25
N GLN A 44 8.98 10.67 17.94
CA GLN A 44 10.23 10.03 17.55
C GLN A 44 10.49 10.09 16.04
N PHE A 45 9.42 10.09 15.23
CA PHE A 45 9.48 9.98 13.77
C PHE A 45 8.76 11.15 13.07
N GLY A 46 8.64 12.29 13.76
CA GLY A 46 7.98 13.48 13.25
C GLY A 46 8.70 14.09 12.04
N PRO A 47 8.00 14.92 11.25
CA PRO A 47 8.61 15.60 10.13
C PRO A 47 9.67 16.62 10.59
N GLU A 48 10.85 16.56 10.01
CA GLU A 48 11.93 17.52 10.18
C GLU A 48 11.90 18.57 9.06
N LEU A 49 12.22 19.83 9.39
CA LEU A 49 12.42 20.88 8.40
C LEU A 49 13.81 20.74 7.78
N ARG A 50 13.86 20.69 6.45
CA ARG A 50 15.09 20.73 5.66
C ARG A 50 15.09 21.95 4.77
N ARG A 51 16.21 22.68 4.77
CA ARG A 51 16.46 23.76 3.82
C ARG A 51 16.90 23.17 2.48
N LEU A 52 16.19 23.53 1.43
CA LEU A 52 16.45 23.13 0.05
C LEU A 52 16.74 24.38 -0.80
N ILE A 53 17.38 24.19 -1.96
CA ILE A 53 17.62 25.24 -2.96
C ILE A 53 16.86 24.83 -4.22
N ASP A 54 16.02 25.70 -4.75
CA ASP A 54 15.29 25.44 -6.00
C ASP A 54 16.27 25.44 -7.21
N PRO A 55 16.35 24.34 -7.98
CA PRO A 55 17.23 24.26 -9.14
C PRO A 55 16.95 25.30 -10.24
N LEU A 56 15.74 25.84 -10.33
CA LEU A 56 15.33 26.76 -11.40
C LEU A 56 15.76 28.20 -11.15
N ASP A 57 15.61 28.70 -9.93
CA ASP A 57 15.82 30.11 -9.58
C ASP A 57 16.84 30.32 -8.44
N GLN A 58 17.36 29.24 -7.84
CA GLN A 58 18.31 29.25 -6.72
C GLN A 58 17.75 29.83 -5.41
N SER A 59 16.43 30.02 -5.32
CA SER A 59 15.78 30.50 -4.11
C SER A 59 15.84 29.41 -3.02
N PRO A 60 16.29 29.73 -1.80
CA PRO A 60 16.20 28.80 -0.68
C PRO A 60 14.74 28.69 -0.19
N PHE A 61 14.33 27.48 0.20
CA PHE A 61 13.04 27.26 0.86
C PHE A 61 13.13 26.11 1.86
N GLU A 62 12.13 25.95 2.73
CA GLU A 62 12.06 24.86 3.69
C GLU A 62 11.01 23.82 3.26
N ALA A 63 11.36 22.54 3.40
CA ALA A 63 10.46 21.42 3.18
C ALA A 63 10.42 20.52 4.41
N ARG A 64 9.25 19.97 4.70
CA ARG A 64 9.09 18.95 5.75
C ARG A 64 9.43 17.57 5.21
N THR A 65 10.19 16.80 5.96
CA THR A 65 10.70 15.49 5.56
C THR A 65 10.53 14.48 6.68
N VAL A 66 10.12 13.25 6.39
CA VAL A 66 10.03 12.16 7.39
C VAL A 66 11.16 11.18 7.12
N LEU A 67 12.13 11.09 8.03
CA LEU A 67 13.36 10.32 7.81
C LEU A 67 13.21 8.82 8.06
N SER A 68 12.29 8.46 8.93
CA SER A 68 12.01 7.07 9.25
C SER A 68 10.57 6.91 9.68
N THR A 69 10.07 5.68 9.63
CA THR A 69 8.72 5.34 10.06
C THR A 69 8.69 3.94 10.63
N ASN A 70 7.55 3.55 11.20
CA ASN A 70 7.32 2.20 11.68
C ASN A 70 6.59 1.35 10.62
N GLY A 71 6.78 0.02 10.65
CA GLY A 71 6.08 -0.92 9.75
C GLY A 71 4.76 -1.47 10.29
N LEU A 72 4.13 -0.81 11.27
CA LEU A 72 3.04 -1.40 12.05
C LEU A 72 1.71 -1.54 11.27
N GLY A 73 1.57 -0.85 10.13
CA GLY A 73 0.40 -0.95 9.26
C GLY A 73 0.48 -2.08 8.22
N GLY A 74 1.61 -2.78 8.15
CA GLY A 74 1.86 -3.84 7.17
C GLY A 74 2.09 -3.29 5.76
N TYR A 75 1.80 -4.09 4.75
CA TYR A 75 2.02 -3.76 3.35
C TYR A 75 0.96 -4.39 2.44
N ASP A 76 0.68 -3.73 1.32
CA ASP A 76 -0.14 -4.28 0.24
C ASP A 76 0.72 -5.09 -0.75
N SER A 77 0.08 -5.84 -1.66
CA SER A 77 0.79 -6.68 -2.64
C SER A 77 1.76 -5.89 -3.53
N ASP A 78 1.41 -4.68 -3.98
CA ASP A 78 2.29 -3.81 -4.76
C ASP A 78 3.48 -3.24 -3.96
N GLY A 79 3.63 -3.58 -2.67
CA GLY A 79 4.71 -3.08 -1.82
C GLY A 79 4.36 -1.76 -1.11
N CYS A 80 3.11 -1.28 -1.23
CA CYS A 80 2.66 -0.10 -0.50
C CYS A 80 2.70 -0.37 1.01
N SER A 81 3.67 0.20 1.72
CA SER A 81 3.86 0.01 3.16
C SER A 81 3.10 1.04 3.98
N TYR A 82 2.65 0.67 5.18
CA TYR A 82 1.87 1.53 6.06
C TYR A 82 2.49 1.67 7.43
N ALA A 83 2.51 2.91 7.90
CA ALA A 83 2.90 3.25 9.26
C ALA A 83 1.70 3.53 10.16
N ARG A 84 1.88 3.35 11.46
CA ARG A 84 1.03 3.99 12.47
C ARG A 84 1.48 5.44 12.60
N GLY A 85 0.70 6.37 12.05
CA GLY A 85 0.99 7.81 12.05
C GLY A 85 1.11 8.40 10.65
N PRO A 86 1.83 9.52 10.48
CA PRO A 86 2.09 10.12 9.17
C PRO A 86 2.77 9.13 8.22
N GLN A 87 2.32 9.09 6.97
CA GLN A 87 2.93 8.26 5.94
C GLN A 87 4.10 9.01 5.30
N PRO A 88 5.33 8.44 5.24
CA PRO A 88 6.51 9.16 4.74
C PRO A 88 6.37 9.65 3.30
N ARG A 89 5.65 8.91 2.45
CA ARG A 89 5.44 9.26 1.04
C ARG A 89 4.75 10.61 0.84
N SER A 90 3.95 11.09 1.79
CA SER A 90 3.38 12.44 1.76
C SER A 90 4.41 13.56 1.92
N PHE A 91 5.65 13.20 2.31
CA PHE A 91 6.76 14.11 2.56
C PHE A 91 7.99 13.78 1.69
N ALA A 92 7.90 12.84 0.76
CA ALA A 92 9.05 12.42 -0.05
C ALA A 92 9.31 13.36 -1.25
N ILE A 93 8.26 14.05 -1.71
CA ILE A 93 8.35 15.09 -2.74
C ILE A 93 8.30 16.45 -2.07
N ALA A 94 9.22 17.33 -2.45
CA ALA A 94 9.14 18.74 -2.14
C ALA A 94 8.74 19.52 -3.40
N THR A 95 7.94 20.57 -3.21
CA THR A 95 7.53 21.51 -4.26
C THR A 95 8.05 22.90 -3.90
N SER A 96 8.80 23.52 -4.80
CA SER A 96 9.30 24.88 -4.59
C SER A 96 8.14 25.87 -4.53
N PRO A 97 8.08 26.74 -3.51
CA PRO A 97 7.04 27.75 -3.38
C PRO A 97 7.21 28.92 -4.35
N THR A 98 8.35 29.06 -5.03
CA THR A 98 8.62 30.18 -5.96
C THR A 98 8.37 29.80 -7.42
N THR A 99 8.62 28.54 -7.79
CA THR A 99 8.54 28.10 -9.19
C THR A 99 7.57 26.96 -9.44
N GLY A 100 7.14 26.24 -8.41
CA GLY A 100 6.34 25.02 -8.55
C GLY A 100 7.16 23.78 -8.95
N PHE A 101 8.50 23.88 -9.02
CA PHE A 101 9.37 22.74 -9.26
C PHE A 101 9.15 21.65 -8.21
N SER A 102 8.76 20.45 -8.65
CA SER A 102 8.50 19.31 -7.77
C SER A 102 9.48 18.17 -8.05
N ALA A 103 10.09 17.61 -7.02
CA ALA A 103 10.99 16.46 -7.15
C ALA A 103 11.14 15.69 -5.83
N PRO A 104 11.64 14.45 -5.85
CA PRO A 104 12.13 13.81 -4.64
C PRO A 104 13.17 14.70 -3.94
N ILE A 105 13.12 14.79 -2.61
CA ILE A 105 14.00 15.69 -1.83
C ILE A 105 15.48 15.51 -2.19
N GLY A 106 15.93 14.27 -2.42
CA GLY A 106 17.31 13.96 -2.80
C GLY A 106 17.74 14.52 -4.18
N ARG A 107 16.82 15.04 -4.98
CA ARG A 107 17.08 15.63 -6.31
C ARG A 107 17.18 17.17 -6.29
N PHE A 108 16.85 17.83 -5.19
CA PHE A 108 16.99 19.30 -5.08
C PHE A 108 18.43 19.83 -5.18
N PRO A 109 19.48 19.07 -4.81
CA PRO A 109 20.86 19.48 -5.10
C PRO A 109 21.25 19.46 -6.59
N ALA A 110 20.35 19.11 -7.51
CA ALA A 110 20.65 19.04 -8.93
C ALA A 110 20.95 20.42 -9.54
N VAL A 111 21.95 20.46 -10.41
CA VAL A 111 22.27 21.64 -11.22
C VAL A 111 21.70 21.42 -12.62
N LEU A 112 20.75 22.27 -13.01
CA LEU A 112 20.13 22.23 -14.33
C LEU A 112 20.82 23.22 -15.28
N THR A 113 21.05 22.80 -16.52
CA THR A 113 21.44 23.70 -17.62
C THR A 113 20.31 24.66 -17.97
N GLU A 114 20.61 25.79 -18.61
CA GLU A 114 19.56 26.75 -19.03
C GLU A 114 18.54 26.13 -20.01
N ALA A 115 18.99 25.21 -20.86
CA ALA A 115 18.11 24.46 -21.75
C ALA A 115 17.15 23.56 -20.98
N GLU A 116 17.63 22.86 -19.94
CA GLU A 116 16.79 22.06 -19.05
C GLU A 116 15.82 22.92 -18.26
N LYS A 117 16.29 24.02 -17.65
CA LYS A 117 15.42 24.97 -16.93
C LYS A 117 14.28 25.46 -17.82
N LYS A 118 14.56 25.79 -19.08
CA LYS A 118 13.53 26.20 -20.05
C LYS A 118 12.51 25.09 -20.30
N ARG A 119 12.94 23.84 -20.53
CA ARG A 119 12.02 22.70 -20.72
C ARG A 119 11.17 22.44 -19.48
N VAL A 120 11.80 22.43 -18.30
CA VAL A 120 11.11 22.19 -17.02
C VAL A 120 10.06 23.26 -16.74
N ARG A 121 10.35 24.54 -16.98
CA ARG A 121 9.36 25.62 -16.82
C ARG A 121 8.13 25.43 -17.73
N LEU A 122 8.33 24.97 -18.96
CA LEU A 122 7.21 24.67 -19.87
C LEU A 122 6.34 23.54 -19.32
N VAL A 123 6.95 22.47 -18.82
CA VAL A 123 6.23 21.35 -18.20
C VAL A 123 5.45 21.80 -16.97
N ILE A 124 6.05 22.60 -16.08
CA ILE A 124 5.36 23.10 -14.88
C ILE A 124 4.14 23.95 -15.26
N ALA A 125 4.25 24.76 -16.31
CA ALA A 125 3.15 25.62 -16.75
C ALA A 125 1.91 24.82 -17.23
N GLU A 126 2.05 23.56 -17.63
CA GLU A 126 0.93 22.68 -17.99
C GLU A 126 0.05 22.32 -16.77
N PHE A 127 0.56 22.45 -15.55
CA PHE A 127 -0.16 22.16 -14.30
C PHE A 127 -0.91 23.38 -13.74
N GLY A 128 -0.79 24.54 -14.38
CA GLY A 128 -1.50 25.76 -14.02
C GLY A 128 -0.62 26.81 -13.34
N SER A 129 -1.26 27.76 -12.64
CA SER A 129 -0.55 28.81 -11.91
C SER A 129 0.18 28.25 -10.69
N LEU A 130 1.18 28.97 -10.22
CA LEU A 130 1.91 28.63 -8.99
C LEU A 130 0.95 28.39 -7.81
N GLN A 131 -0.08 29.23 -7.67
CA GLN A 131 -1.06 29.07 -6.58
C GLN A 131 -1.92 27.81 -6.74
N GLN A 132 -2.25 27.41 -7.97
CA GLN A 132 -2.95 26.15 -8.22
C GLN A 132 -2.05 24.95 -7.87
N ILE A 133 -0.77 25.00 -8.27
CA ILE A 133 0.23 23.96 -7.96
C ILE A 133 0.38 23.79 -6.44
N LEU A 134 0.56 24.89 -5.70
CA LEU A 134 0.72 24.85 -4.25
C LEU A 134 -0.55 24.43 -3.49
N ALA A 135 -1.72 24.52 -4.13
CA ALA A 135 -2.98 24.04 -3.58
C ALA A 135 -3.26 22.56 -3.90
N MET A 136 -2.42 21.90 -4.71
CA MET A 136 -2.59 20.48 -5.02
C MET A 136 -2.37 19.61 -3.77
N PRO A 137 -3.04 18.45 -3.66
CA PRO A 137 -2.69 17.46 -2.65
C PRO A 137 -1.28 16.91 -2.89
N ALA A 138 -0.69 16.23 -1.90
CA ALA A 138 0.66 15.67 -2.00
C ALA A 138 0.88 14.78 -3.25
N SER A 139 -0.16 14.06 -3.71
CA SER A 139 -0.12 13.28 -4.95
C SER A 139 0.09 14.14 -6.20
N GLY A 140 -0.31 15.41 -6.19
CA GLY A 140 -0.07 16.35 -7.29
C GLY A 140 1.41 16.69 -7.48
N GLY A 141 2.18 16.77 -6.38
CA GLY A 141 3.63 16.93 -6.45
C GLY A 141 4.32 15.77 -7.17
N TYR A 142 3.82 14.53 -7.00
CA TYR A 142 4.31 13.36 -7.75
C TYR A 142 4.01 13.46 -9.24
N GLU A 143 2.83 13.97 -9.64
CA GLU A 143 2.51 14.14 -11.06
C GLU A 143 3.45 15.14 -11.74
N ILE A 144 3.72 16.28 -11.07
CA ILE A 144 4.65 17.30 -11.56
C ILE A 144 6.07 16.71 -11.61
N ALA A 145 6.50 16.02 -10.55
CA ALA A 145 7.82 15.38 -10.50
C ALA A 145 8.01 14.35 -11.62
N ALA A 146 7.00 13.53 -11.91
CA ALA A 146 7.04 12.55 -12.99
C ALA A 146 7.17 13.22 -14.38
N ALA A 147 6.41 14.30 -14.60
CA ALA A 147 6.49 15.05 -15.86
C ALA A 147 7.85 15.74 -16.03
N ILE A 148 8.39 16.34 -14.96
CA ILE A 148 9.73 16.93 -14.94
C ILE A 148 10.78 15.87 -15.23
N ALA A 149 10.74 14.72 -14.55
CA ALA A 149 11.65 13.61 -14.75
C ALA A 149 11.64 13.13 -16.21
N GLY A 150 10.46 12.99 -16.82
CA GLY A 150 10.32 12.67 -18.24
C GLY A 150 10.98 13.70 -19.17
N SER A 151 10.82 15.00 -18.89
CA SER A 151 11.44 16.07 -19.69
C SER A 151 12.97 16.16 -19.56
N LEU A 152 13.50 15.57 -18.49
CA LEU A 152 14.92 15.44 -18.21
C LEU A 152 15.48 14.08 -18.64
N GLY A 153 14.68 13.24 -19.31
CA GLY A 153 15.13 11.97 -19.88
C GLY A 153 15.27 10.83 -18.87
N ALA A 154 14.54 10.86 -17.75
CA ALA A 154 14.47 9.74 -16.82
C ALA A 154 13.94 8.46 -17.50
N SER A 155 14.30 7.29 -16.95
CA SER A 155 13.82 6.01 -17.48
C SER A 155 12.31 5.86 -17.30
N ALA A 156 11.69 4.94 -18.05
CA ALA A 156 10.26 4.69 -17.90
C ALA A 156 9.96 4.13 -16.49
N TYR A 157 10.87 3.32 -15.93
CA TYR A 157 10.75 2.84 -14.56
C TYR A 157 10.78 3.97 -13.53
N ASP A 158 11.73 4.91 -13.63
CA ASP A 158 11.79 6.05 -12.70
C ASP A 158 10.50 6.90 -12.74
N ILE A 159 9.94 7.13 -13.93
CA ILE A 159 8.70 7.89 -14.11
C ILE A 159 7.51 7.09 -13.55
N GLY A 160 7.46 5.78 -13.82
CA GLY A 160 6.41 4.89 -13.34
C GLY A 160 6.37 4.80 -11.81
N GLU A 161 7.54 4.73 -11.15
CA GLU A 161 7.66 4.74 -9.70
C GLU A 161 7.10 6.03 -9.08
N LEU A 162 7.35 7.19 -9.69
CA LEU A 162 6.76 8.46 -9.21
C LEU A 162 5.23 8.42 -9.29
N TYR A 163 4.65 7.90 -10.36
CA TYR A 163 3.20 7.74 -10.45
C TYR A 163 2.65 6.72 -9.46
N LEU A 164 3.35 5.60 -9.24
CA LEU A 164 2.96 4.57 -8.27
C LEU A 164 2.96 5.12 -6.84
N GLN A 165 4.00 5.85 -6.45
CA GLN A 165 4.09 6.51 -5.14
C GLN A 165 3.03 7.62 -4.98
N GLY A 166 2.73 8.35 -6.06
CA GLY A 166 1.60 9.27 -6.10
C GLY A 166 0.28 8.57 -5.85
N ALA A 167 0.04 7.41 -6.48
CA ALA A 167 -1.13 6.59 -6.27
C ALA A 167 -1.24 6.10 -4.82
N TRP A 168 -0.15 5.59 -4.24
CA TRP A 168 -0.09 5.20 -2.84
C TRP A 168 -0.38 6.35 -1.88
N THR A 169 0.09 7.56 -2.20
CA THR A 169 -0.19 8.77 -1.42
C THR A 169 -1.70 9.11 -1.42
N VAL A 170 -2.40 8.88 -2.54
CA VAL A 170 -3.86 8.99 -2.58
C VAL A 170 -4.51 7.90 -1.74
N ARG A 171 -4.03 6.64 -1.89
CA ARG A 171 -4.53 5.48 -1.16
C ARG A 171 -4.50 5.68 0.34
N ASP A 172 -3.48 6.33 0.89
CA ASP A 172 -3.39 6.66 2.32
C ASP A 172 -4.60 7.43 2.83
N THR A 173 -5.07 8.38 2.03
CA THR A 173 -6.23 9.20 2.36
C THR A 173 -7.54 8.42 2.28
N ILE A 174 -7.55 7.27 1.61
CA ILE A 174 -8.71 6.36 1.50
C ILE A 174 -8.72 5.39 2.68
N VAL A 175 -7.59 4.71 2.92
CA VAL A 175 -7.56 3.51 3.76
C VAL A 175 -7.17 3.79 5.20
N GLY A 176 -6.46 4.87 5.52
CA GLY A 176 -5.98 5.15 6.87
C GLY A 176 -5.15 4.00 7.48
N PHE A 177 -5.13 3.91 8.81
CA PHE A 177 -4.41 2.82 9.50
C PHE A 177 -5.27 1.57 9.62
N LEU A 178 -4.81 0.46 9.03
CA LEU A 178 -5.38 -0.88 9.14
C LEU A 178 -4.25 -1.85 9.55
N PRO A 179 -4.13 -2.24 10.84
CA PRO A 179 -2.99 -2.99 11.32
C PRO A 179 -2.97 -4.43 10.78
N GLY A 180 -1.77 -4.98 10.61
CA GLY A 180 -1.55 -6.41 10.42
C GLY A 180 -2.04 -6.97 9.09
N LEU A 181 -2.07 -6.17 8.03
CA LEU A 181 -2.33 -6.66 6.67
C LEU A 181 -1.00 -6.81 5.93
N GLN A 182 -0.63 -8.04 5.58
CA GLN A 182 0.57 -8.37 4.82
C GLN A 182 0.18 -9.07 3.52
N GLY A 183 -0.01 -8.30 2.45
CA GLY A 183 -0.37 -8.85 1.14
C GLY A 183 -1.87 -9.12 0.95
N ALA A 184 -2.19 -9.89 -0.09
CA ALA A 184 -3.56 -10.11 -0.53
C ALA A 184 -4.28 -11.14 0.34
N GLY A 185 -3.64 -12.25 0.68
CA GLY A 185 -4.23 -13.32 1.50
C GLY A 185 -4.66 -12.86 2.89
N ASP A 186 -3.82 -12.09 3.58
CA ASP A 186 -4.15 -11.46 4.87
C ASP A 186 -5.34 -10.52 4.75
N THR A 187 -5.34 -9.70 3.70
CA THR A 187 -6.43 -8.76 3.44
C THR A 187 -7.74 -9.49 3.18
N TRP A 188 -7.71 -10.59 2.43
CA TRP A 188 -8.88 -11.43 2.17
C TRP A 188 -9.44 -12.06 3.44
N ARG A 189 -8.58 -12.63 4.29
CA ARG A 189 -8.99 -13.17 5.60
C ARG A 189 -9.63 -12.10 6.46
N LYS A 190 -9.01 -10.91 6.56
CA LYS A 190 -9.54 -9.80 7.35
C LYS A 190 -10.91 -9.35 6.85
N MET A 191 -11.09 -9.28 5.54
CA MET A 191 -12.37 -8.95 4.93
C MET A 191 -13.46 -9.95 5.35
N GLY A 192 -13.17 -11.26 5.37
CA GLY A 192 -14.09 -12.30 5.83
C GLY A 192 -14.47 -12.18 7.32
N GLU A 193 -13.55 -11.74 8.18
CA GLU A 193 -13.85 -11.42 9.58
C GLU A 193 -14.81 -10.23 9.72
N VAL A 194 -14.47 -9.12 9.08
CA VAL A 194 -15.27 -7.88 9.18
C VAL A 194 -16.63 -8.05 8.51
N SER A 195 -16.73 -8.86 7.46
CA SER A 195 -17.99 -9.13 6.76
C SER A 195 -19.00 -9.83 7.68
N ARG A 196 -18.57 -10.83 8.45
CA ARG A 196 -19.41 -11.50 9.45
C ARG A 196 -19.90 -10.53 10.53
N LEU A 197 -19.01 -9.65 11.02
CA LEU A 197 -19.39 -8.63 11.99
C LEU A 197 -20.40 -7.63 11.42
N ALA A 198 -20.23 -7.22 10.15
CA ALA A 198 -21.14 -6.30 9.47
C ALA A 198 -22.54 -6.91 9.29
N GLN A 199 -22.64 -8.21 8.97
CA GLN A 199 -23.90 -8.92 8.82
C GLN A 199 -24.71 -9.02 10.12
N GLN A 200 -24.02 -9.02 11.27
CA GLN A 200 -24.64 -9.06 12.60
C GLN A 200 -25.17 -7.69 13.06
N GLN A 201 -24.81 -6.59 12.37
CA GLN A 201 -25.26 -5.25 12.75
C GLN A 201 -26.69 -4.98 12.24
N VAL A 202 -27.64 -4.91 13.17
CA VAL A 202 -29.02 -4.48 12.89
C VAL A 202 -29.14 -2.95 12.82
N ASP A 203 -28.34 -2.24 13.62
CA ASP A 203 -28.38 -0.79 13.69
C ASP A 203 -27.71 -0.15 12.44
N PRO A 204 -28.34 0.86 11.80
CA PRO A 204 -27.81 1.44 10.58
C PRO A 204 -26.42 2.10 10.73
N ALA A 205 -26.13 2.73 11.87
CA ALA A 205 -24.87 3.44 12.08
C ALA A 205 -23.66 2.46 12.19
N PRO A 206 -23.67 1.44 13.08
CA PRO A 206 -22.63 0.40 13.10
C PRO A 206 -22.48 -0.33 11.77
N ARG A 207 -23.60 -0.66 11.10
CA ARG A 207 -23.58 -1.32 9.79
C ARG A 207 -22.89 -0.46 8.73
N THR A 208 -23.19 0.84 8.69
CA THR A 208 -22.56 1.81 7.78
C THR A 208 -21.05 1.89 8.00
N ARG A 209 -20.59 1.95 9.25
CA ARG A 209 -19.14 1.95 9.57
C ARG A 209 -18.46 0.67 9.11
N ALA A 210 -19.06 -0.49 9.39
CA ALA A 210 -18.52 -1.77 8.98
C ALA A 210 -18.42 -1.92 7.45
N LEU A 211 -19.40 -1.41 6.70
CA LEU A 211 -19.37 -1.40 5.23
C LEU A 211 -18.29 -0.47 4.66
N PHE A 212 -18.05 0.69 5.29
CA PHE A 212 -16.92 1.54 4.92
C PHE A 212 -15.57 0.86 5.20
N ASP A 213 -15.43 0.17 6.34
CA ASP A 213 -14.21 -0.59 6.64
C ASP A 213 -13.99 -1.73 5.65
N LEU A 214 -15.05 -2.45 5.26
CA LEU A 214 -14.98 -3.45 4.20
C LEU A 214 -14.55 -2.86 2.86
N ALA A 215 -15.06 -1.68 2.48
CA ALA A 215 -14.63 -1.00 1.26
C ALA A 215 -13.14 -0.60 1.33
N ARG A 216 -12.66 -0.11 2.49
CA ARG A 216 -11.25 0.24 2.71
C ARG A 216 -10.33 -0.98 2.66
N ILE A 217 -10.71 -2.07 3.33
CA ILE A 217 -9.97 -3.35 3.32
C ILE A 217 -9.91 -3.92 1.91
N SER A 218 -11.05 -3.96 1.20
CA SER A 218 -11.11 -4.41 -0.20
C SER A 218 -10.21 -3.57 -1.10
N HIS A 219 -10.17 -2.26 -0.86
CA HIS A 219 -9.34 -1.35 -1.62
C HIS A 219 -7.83 -1.56 -1.37
N ARG A 220 -7.39 -1.77 -0.12
CA ARG A 220 -6.00 -2.19 0.20
C ARG A 220 -5.62 -3.48 -0.51
N GLY A 221 -6.50 -4.47 -0.46
CA GLY A 221 -6.30 -5.79 -1.06
C GLY A 221 -6.31 -5.78 -2.59
N GLY A 222 -6.73 -4.67 -3.23
CA GLY A 222 -6.89 -4.61 -4.68
C GLY A 222 -8.11 -5.40 -5.18
N PHE A 223 -9.11 -5.62 -4.33
CA PHE A 223 -10.34 -6.36 -4.62
C PHE A 223 -11.39 -5.42 -5.22
N PHE A 224 -11.26 -5.15 -6.53
CA PHE A 224 -12.07 -4.16 -7.24
C PHE A 224 -13.57 -4.41 -7.09
N TYR A 225 -14.05 -5.62 -7.36
CA TYR A 225 -15.48 -5.93 -7.36
C TYR A 225 -16.08 -5.88 -5.95
N GLU A 226 -15.37 -6.40 -4.96
CA GLU A 226 -15.78 -6.40 -3.56
C GLU A 226 -15.93 -4.97 -3.04
N ARG A 227 -14.95 -4.11 -3.34
CA ARG A 227 -15.02 -2.69 -2.98
C ARG A 227 -16.27 -2.03 -3.57
N GLU A 228 -16.53 -2.22 -4.86
CA GLU A 228 -17.72 -1.63 -5.51
C GLU A 228 -19.02 -2.22 -4.96
N SER A 229 -19.06 -3.52 -4.68
CA SER A 229 -20.20 -4.21 -4.06
C SER A 229 -20.50 -3.65 -2.67
N PHE A 230 -19.49 -3.43 -1.83
CA PHE A 230 -19.69 -2.83 -0.50
C PHE A 230 -20.13 -1.37 -0.59
N LEU A 231 -19.58 -0.57 -1.52
CA LEU A 231 -20.05 0.79 -1.75
C LEU A 231 -21.50 0.83 -2.26
N LYS A 232 -21.91 -0.14 -3.08
CA LYS A 232 -23.29 -0.30 -3.53
C LYS A 232 -24.21 -0.69 -2.37
N LEU A 233 -23.84 -1.69 -1.57
CA LEU A 233 -24.61 -2.10 -0.39
C LEU A 233 -24.75 -0.96 0.62
N LEU A 234 -23.70 -0.16 0.80
CA LEU A 234 -23.73 1.01 1.66
C LEU A 234 -24.74 2.08 1.19
N SER A 235 -25.11 2.10 -0.09
CA SER A 235 -26.16 3.01 -0.59
C SER A 235 -27.57 2.60 -0.17
N THR A 236 -27.75 1.36 0.30
CA THR A 236 -29.06 0.84 0.74
C THR A 236 -29.27 0.97 2.25
N VAL A 237 -28.25 1.39 3.01
CA VAL A 237 -28.33 1.56 4.46
C VAL A 237 -28.73 3.00 4.80
N PRO A 238 -29.71 3.23 5.71
CA PRO A 238 -30.03 4.57 6.19
C PRO A 238 -28.79 5.28 6.78
N ASP A 239 -28.60 6.56 6.42
CA ASP A 239 -27.39 7.33 6.74
C ASP A 239 -27.06 7.42 8.23
N ALA A 240 -28.10 7.44 9.08
CA ALA A 240 -28.01 7.58 10.53
C ALA A 240 -27.10 8.73 11.01
N GLY A 241 -27.07 9.84 10.26
CA GLY A 241 -26.30 11.05 10.59
C GLY A 241 -24.79 10.91 10.36
N LEU A 242 -24.35 9.92 9.58
CA LEU A 242 -22.93 9.68 9.30
C LEU A 242 -22.42 10.39 8.05
N ASN A 243 -23.29 11.08 7.28
CA ASN A 243 -22.91 11.76 6.04
C ASN A 243 -22.28 10.79 5.03
N ALA A 244 -22.86 9.58 4.95
CA ALA A 244 -22.40 8.45 4.16
C ALA A 244 -22.49 8.73 2.66
N VAL A 245 -23.48 9.51 2.20
CA VAL A 245 -23.59 9.89 0.78
C VAL A 245 -22.34 10.65 0.33
N GLU A 246 -21.97 11.70 1.07
CA GLU A 246 -20.83 12.58 0.82
C GLU A 246 -19.52 11.82 1.00
N LYS A 247 -19.40 11.01 2.05
CA LYS A 247 -18.22 10.17 2.29
C LYS A 247 -18.02 9.14 1.18
N ARG A 248 -19.08 8.51 0.66
CA ARG A 248 -18.99 7.61 -0.51
C ARG A 248 -18.56 8.36 -1.75
N ALA A 249 -19.13 9.55 -1.99
CA ALA A 249 -18.76 10.39 -3.14
C ALA A 249 -17.28 10.78 -3.07
N GLU A 250 -16.79 11.19 -1.90
CA GLU A 250 -15.38 11.50 -1.67
C GLU A 250 -14.48 10.27 -1.83
N PHE A 251 -14.88 9.12 -1.30
CA PHE A 251 -14.18 7.85 -1.49
C PHE A 251 -14.02 7.54 -2.99
N ARG A 252 -15.11 7.63 -3.77
CA ARG A 252 -15.06 7.40 -5.23
C ARG A 252 -14.19 8.41 -5.97
N ARG A 253 -14.22 9.70 -5.59
CA ARG A 253 -13.32 10.71 -6.17
C ARG A 253 -11.86 10.35 -5.96
N ARG A 254 -11.49 9.93 -4.74
CA ARG A 254 -10.11 9.51 -4.42
C ARG A 254 -9.72 8.24 -5.14
N VAL A 255 -10.59 7.24 -5.22
CA VAL A 255 -10.36 6.02 -6.01
C VAL A 255 -10.12 6.34 -7.49
N ALA A 256 -10.93 7.23 -8.08
CA ALA A 256 -10.75 7.63 -9.47
C ALA A 256 -9.39 8.34 -9.69
N LEU A 257 -8.99 9.20 -8.75
CA LEU A 257 -7.67 9.85 -8.78
C LEU A 257 -6.53 8.83 -8.69
N GLU A 258 -6.60 7.88 -7.76
CA GLU A 258 -5.60 6.81 -7.66
C GLU A 258 -5.56 5.97 -8.94
N GLN A 259 -6.72 5.55 -9.47
CA GLN A 259 -6.79 4.74 -10.69
C GLN A 259 -6.14 5.42 -11.89
N ARG A 260 -6.28 6.74 -12.02
CA ARG A 260 -5.59 7.54 -13.05
C ARG A 260 -4.07 7.46 -12.88
N LEU A 261 -3.58 7.59 -11.65
CA LEU A 261 -2.14 7.51 -11.35
C LEU A 261 -1.59 6.10 -11.59
N LEU A 262 -2.30 5.06 -11.14
CA LEU A 262 -1.95 3.66 -11.41
C LEU A 262 -1.91 3.38 -12.91
N GLN A 263 -2.86 3.90 -13.70
CA GLN A 263 -2.85 3.74 -15.15
C GLN A 263 -1.59 4.36 -15.78
N ARG A 264 -1.20 5.57 -15.36
CA ARG A 264 0.05 6.19 -15.82
C ARG A 264 1.29 5.40 -15.39
N ALA A 265 1.34 4.90 -14.16
CA ALA A 265 2.43 4.06 -13.68
C ALA A 265 2.57 2.79 -14.54
N ARG A 266 1.45 2.10 -14.77
CA ARG A 266 1.39 0.90 -15.62
C ARG A 266 1.90 1.16 -17.03
N GLU A 267 1.46 2.24 -17.68
CA GLU A 267 1.91 2.59 -19.04
C GLU A 267 3.43 2.77 -19.11
N GLN A 268 4.03 3.39 -18.09
CA GLN A 268 5.48 3.57 -18.02
C GLN A 268 6.21 2.26 -17.73
N PHE A 269 5.73 1.44 -16.80
CA PHE A 269 6.31 0.13 -16.53
C PHE A 269 6.24 -0.80 -17.75
N GLU A 270 5.09 -0.85 -18.43
CA GLU A 270 4.93 -1.62 -19.66
C GLU A 270 5.89 -1.15 -20.76
N ARG A 271 6.02 0.17 -20.95
CA ARG A 271 7.02 0.76 -21.86
C ARG A 271 8.44 0.34 -21.51
N GLY A 272 8.83 0.40 -20.23
CA GLY A 272 10.16 0.01 -19.78
C GLY A 272 10.45 -1.48 -20.02
N VAL A 273 9.48 -2.36 -19.74
CA VAL A 273 9.57 -3.80 -20.02
C VAL A 273 9.73 -4.07 -21.51
N GLN A 274 8.89 -3.44 -22.36
CA GLN A 274 8.95 -3.61 -23.82
C GLN A 274 10.26 -3.07 -24.42
N ALA A 275 10.78 -1.96 -23.89
CA ALA A 275 12.04 -1.37 -24.32
C ALA A 275 13.28 -2.12 -23.79
N GLY A 276 13.10 -3.17 -22.98
CA GLY A 276 14.21 -3.93 -22.43
C GLY A 276 15.04 -3.17 -21.37
N GLN A 277 14.45 -2.17 -20.70
CA GLN A 277 15.16 -1.37 -19.69
C GLN A 277 15.55 -2.23 -18.48
N GLY A 278 16.68 -1.92 -17.83
CA GLY A 278 17.16 -2.60 -16.63
C GLY A 278 17.63 -4.05 -16.85
N SER A 279 17.88 -4.73 -15.74
CA SER A 279 18.24 -6.16 -15.72
C SER A 279 17.02 -7.06 -16.02
N ALA A 280 17.24 -8.35 -16.24
CA ALA A 280 16.14 -9.30 -16.39
C ALA A 280 15.25 -9.37 -15.14
N ALA A 281 15.86 -9.30 -13.95
CA ALA A 281 15.14 -9.26 -12.69
C ALA A 281 14.27 -8.00 -12.57
N ASP A 282 14.80 -6.83 -12.95
CA ASP A 282 14.02 -5.57 -12.96
C ASP A 282 12.81 -5.68 -13.87
N ARG A 283 12.98 -6.19 -15.10
CA ARG A 283 11.87 -6.37 -16.04
C ARG A 283 10.80 -7.30 -15.50
N SER A 284 11.19 -8.40 -14.86
CA SER A 284 10.23 -9.30 -14.25
C SER A 284 9.49 -8.65 -13.07
N TYR A 285 10.19 -7.87 -12.23
CA TYR A 285 9.56 -7.12 -11.14
C TYR A 285 8.57 -6.07 -11.66
N TYR A 286 8.92 -5.32 -12.71
CA TYR A 286 7.99 -4.35 -13.30
C TYR A 286 6.83 -5.01 -14.04
N LEU A 287 7.02 -6.19 -14.64
CA LEU A 287 5.92 -6.99 -15.19
C LEU A 287 4.98 -7.47 -14.09
N TYR A 288 5.51 -7.83 -12.92
CA TYR A 288 4.71 -8.10 -11.73
C TYR A 288 3.85 -6.90 -11.33
N LEU A 289 4.44 -5.70 -11.22
CA LEU A 289 3.71 -4.48 -10.89
C LEU A 289 2.62 -4.14 -11.93
N VAL A 290 2.88 -4.36 -13.23
CA VAL A 290 1.84 -4.24 -14.28
C VAL A 290 0.66 -5.17 -13.99
N GLY A 291 0.94 -6.43 -13.62
CA GLY A 291 -0.08 -7.40 -13.24
C GLY A 291 -0.90 -7.00 -12.00
N ASP A 292 -0.25 -6.52 -10.93
CA ASP A 292 -0.96 -6.09 -9.73
C ASP A 292 -1.81 -4.84 -9.97
N ILE A 293 -1.31 -3.88 -10.76
CA ILE A 293 -2.09 -2.70 -11.17
C ILE A 293 -3.32 -3.12 -11.98
N ASP A 294 -3.14 -4.02 -12.95
CA ASP A 294 -4.25 -4.54 -13.77
C ASP A 294 -5.33 -5.18 -12.89
N ARG A 295 -4.94 -5.98 -11.91
CA ARG A 295 -5.84 -6.59 -10.94
C ARG A 295 -6.61 -5.54 -10.14
N ARG A 296 -5.93 -4.53 -9.59
CA ARG A 296 -6.53 -3.43 -8.81
C ARG A 296 -7.55 -2.61 -9.60
N GLN A 297 -7.38 -2.56 -10.92
CA GLN A 297 -8.27 -1.86 -11.85
C GLN A 297 -9.38 -2.76 -12.43
N GLY A 298 -9.47 -4.02 -12.00
CA GLY A 298 -10.48 -4.97 -12.46
C GLY A 298 -10.17 -5.61 -13.81
N ARG A 299 -8.94 -5.50 -14.33
CA ARG A 299 -8.48 -6.13 -15.58
C ARG A 299 -7.89 -7.51 -15.31
N PHE A 300 -8.69 -8.41 -14.76
CA PHE A 300 -8.21 -9.70 -14.22
C PHE A 300 -7.53 -10.59 -15.25
N GLU A 301 -8.02 -10.67 -16.48
CA GLU A 301 -7.36 -11.47 -17.52
C GLU A 301 -5.95 -10.95 -17.86
N ALA A 302 -5.78 -9.63 -17.92
CA ALA A 302 -4.49 -9.02 -18.17
C ALA A 302 -3.53 -9.28 -17.00
N ALA A 303 -4.02 -9.16 -15.76
CA ALA A 303 -3.27 -9.50 -14.56
C ALA A 303 -2.81 -10.96 -14.55
N GLN A 304 -3.71 -11.91 -14.85
CA GLN A 304 -3.38 -13.34 -14.91
C GLN A 304 -2.28 -13.64 -15.95
N ARG A 305 -2.35 -13.01 -17.13
CA ARG A 305 -1.30 -13.17 -18.15
C ARG A 305 0.05 -12.65 -17.67
N ALA A 306 0.09 -11.46 -17.05
CA ALA A 306 1.32 -10.88 -16.51
C ALA A 306 1.91 -11.78 -15.41
N PHE A 307 1.09 -12.23 -14.45
CA PHE A 307 1.53 -13.12 -13.38
C PHE A 307 2.02 -14.48 -13.90
N ALA A 308 1.35 -15.06 -14.89
CA ALA A 308 1.81 -16.31 -15.51
C ALA A 308 3.17 -16.15 -16.22
N ALA A 309 3.44 -14.98 -16.81
CA ALA A 309 4.74 -14.67 -17.39
C ALA A 309 5.82 -14.52 -16.31
N VAL A 310 5.52 -13.82 -15.21
CA VAL A 310 6.44 -13.65 -14.06
C VAL A 310 6.81 -14.99 -13.43
N VAL A 311 5.86 -15.92 -13.24
CA VAL A 311 6.14 -17.24 -12.67
C VAL A 311 7.03 -18.08 -13.58
N LYS A 312 6.89 -17.94 -14.91
CA LYS A 312 7.69 -18.68 -15.90
C LYS A 312 9.10 -18.11 -16.09
N ASP A 313 9.33 -16.85 -15.70
CA ASP A 313 10.64 -16.22 -15.85
C ASP A 313 11.61 -16.73 -14.76
N SER A 314 12.72 -17.32 -15.20
CA SER A 314 13.78 -17.79 -14.32
C SER A 314 14.51 -16.67 -13.59
N ALA A 315 14.47 -15.44 -14.11
CA ALA A 315 15.09 -14.26 -13.51
C ALA A 315 14.24 -13.64 -12.38
N THR A 316 13.00 -14.08 -12.19
CA THR A 316 12.13 -13.61 -11.12
C THR A 316 12.71 -13.93 -9.75
N ALA A 317 12.85 -12.91 -8.91
CA ALA A 317 13.22 -13.07 -7.51
C ALA A 317 12.16 -13.91 -6.77
N GLU A 318 12.60 -14.72 -5.80
CA GLU A 318 11.72 -15.65 -5.09
C GLU A 318 10.63 -14.92 -4.31
N GLU A 319 10.95 -13.77 -3.72
CA GLU A 319 10.01 -12.92 -3.01
C GLU A 319 8.86 -12.47 -3.90
N VAL A 320 9.14 -12.16 -5.18
CA VAL A 320 8.11 -11.77 -6.16
C VAL A 320 7.24 -12.96 -6.53
N ARG A 321 7.81 -14.17 -6.65
CA ARG A 321 7.02 -15.39 -6.92
C ARG A 321 6.03 -15.66 -5.78
N VAL A 322 6.49 -15.56 -4.53
CA VAL A 322 5.63 -15.72 -3.35
C VAL A 322 4.47 -14.73 -3.34
N LEU A 323 4.71 -13.46 -3.69
CA LEU A 323 3.65 -12.46 -3.82
C LEU A 323 2.64 -12.82 -4.91
N VAL A 324 3.11 -13.29 -6.07
CA VAL A 324 2.24 -13.73 -7.16
C VAL A 324 1.39 -14.94 -6.75
N GLU A 325 1.97 -15.92 -6.05
CA GLU A 325 1.25 -17.09 -5.58
C GLU A 325 0.13 -16.73 -4.58
N ASP A 326 0.41 -15.83 -3.63
CA ASP A 326 -0.60 -15.30 -2.69
C ASP A 326 -1.76 -14.64 -3.43
N ILE A 327 -1.46 -13.76 -4.40
CA ILE A 327 -2.48 -13.11 -5.23
C ILE A 327 -3.30 -14.13 -6.03
N GLN A 328 -2.65 -15.11 -6.66
CA GLN A 328 -3.33 -16.13 -7.44
C GLN A 328 -4.23 -17.03 -6.58
N ALA A 329 -3.84 -17.31 -5.34
CA ALA A 329 -4.68 -18.04 -4.40
C ALA A 329 -5.98 -17.29 -4.12
N VAL A 330 -5.92 -15.97 -3.91
CA VAL A 330 -7.10 -15.12 -3.71
C VAL A 330 -7.97 -15.06 -4.97
N LEU A 331 -7.37 -14.85 -6.15
CA LEU A 331 -8.12 -14.79 -7.42
C LEU A 331 -8.92 -16.08 -7.68
N LYS A 332 -8.36 -17.25 -7.38
CA LYS A 332 -9.06 -18.54 -7.51
C LYS A 332 -10.27 -18.63 -6.58
N VAL A 333 -10.20 -18.05 -5.39
CA VAL A 333 -11.33 -18.00 -4.45
C VAL A 333 -12.42 -17.07 -4.99
N GLN A 334 -12.04 -15.89 -5.50
CA GLN A 334 -12.96 -14.92 -6.09
C GLN A 334 -13.71 -15.50 -7.29
N GLU A 335 -13.01 -16.19 -8.19
CA GLU A 335 -13.59 -16.85 -9.36
C GLU A 335 -14.66 -17.88 -8.95
N ARG A 336 -14.37 -18.74 -7.97
CA ARG A 336 -15.36 -19.72 -7.46
C ARG A 336 -16.59 -19.04 -6.86
N GLN A 337 -16.42 -17.93 -6.16
CA GLN A 337 -17.55 -17.19 -5.58
C GLN A 337 -18.42 -16.54 -6.66
N GLN A 338 -17.81 -16.05 -7.74
CA GLN A 338 -18.55 -15.47 -8.87
C GLN A 338 -19.41 -16.52 -9.58
N VAL A 339 -18.86 -17.70 -9.87
CA VAL A 339 -19.62 -18.82 -10.48
C VAL A 339 -20.80 -19.24 -9.60
N GLN A 340 -20.59 -19.34 -8.29
CA GLN A 340 -21.69 -19.67 -7.35
C GLN A 340 -22.79 -18.60 -7.34
N SER A 341 -22.42 -17.32 -7.45
CA SER A 341 -23.40 -16.22 -7.49
C SER A 341 -24.18 -16.13 -8.80
N SER A 342 -23.62 -16.55 -9.94
CA SER A 342 -24.34 -16.60 -11.22
C SER A 342 -25.34 -17.75 -11.26
N ASP A 343 -25.01 -18.88 -10.65
CA ASP A 343 -25.86 -20.09 -10.67
C ASP A 343 -27.03 -20.01 -9.67
N GLY A 344 -26.89 -19.22 -8.60
CA GLY A 344 -27.94 -19.00 -7.60
C GLY A 344 -28.93 -17.88 -7.91
N GLY A 345 -28.78 -17.19 -9.06
CA GLY A 345 -29.50 -15.97 -9.41
C GLY A 345 -30.95 -16.13 -9.91
N GLU A 346 -31.48 -17.36 -10.03
CA GLU A 346 -32.87 -17.60 -10.48
C GLU A 346 -33.90 -17.74 -9.34
N GLY A 347 -33.56 -17.43 -8.09
CA GLY A 347 -34.42 -17.79 -6.94
C GLY A 347 -34.49 -16.81 -5.76
N LEU A 348 -34.53 -15.50 -5.99
CA LEU A 348 -34.91 -14.51 -4.97
C LEU A 348 -35.98 -13.54 -5.46
#